data_AF-A0AAD1VKD5-F1
#
_entry.id   AF-A0AAD1VKD5-F1
#
_cell.length_a   1.000
_cell.length_b   1.000
_cell.length_c   1.000
_cell.angle_alpha   90.00
_cell.angle_beta   90.00
_cell.angle_gamma   90.00
#
_symmetry.space_group_name_H-M   'P 1'
#
loop_
_entity.id
_entity.type
_entity.pdbx_description
1 polymer ?
#
loop_
_entity_poly.entity_id
_entity_poly.type
_entity_poly.pdbx_seq_one_letter_code
_entity_poly.pdbx_strand_id
1 'polypeptide(L)'
;MRRYSSPPGQQSHYFSNNDTGDINPTIIWAAHKSVLRGHFIRAATHTKKAKTLRRTDHQHKHNPTTAKLYELQALRHSVRELSVADVAHSILRSRRLFYKKANKMDTLLARTLRPRQESKPITTLRNSSNVVVNTPRDTNLAFTEYYRGLYDHTPRDELAHAQLLTCITDFLAHTDLPKIA
;
A
#
# COMPACT_ATOMS: atom_id res chain seq x y z
N MET A 1 -19.82 -4.24 -5.48
CA MET A 1 -20.50 -4.19 -4.17
C MET A 1 -19.64 -4.88 -3.11
N ARG A 2 -18.95 -4.16 -2.21
CA ARG A 2 -18.31 -4.79 -1.04
C ARG A 2 -19.40 -5.12 -0.02
N ARG A 3 -19.72 -6.41 0.13
CA ARG A 3 -20.58 -6.88 1.23
C ARG A 3 -19.86 -6.55 2.53
N TYR A 4 -20.59 -5.98 3.49
CA TYR A 4 -20.15 -5.89 4.88
C TYR A 4 -20.02 -7.33 5.40
N SER A 5 -18.83 -7.91 5.24
CA SER A 5 -18.44 -9.07 6.02
C SER A 5 -18.14 -8.53 7.41
N SER A 6 -18.96 -8.89 8.40
CA SER A 6 -18.55 -8.79 9.80
C SER A 6 -17.14 -9.40 9.94
N PRO A 7 -16.26 -8.84 10.79
CA PRO A 7 -14.93 -9.40 10.98
C PRO A 7 -15.07 -10.88 11.35
N PRO A 8 -14.56 -11.83 10.54
CA PRO A 8 -14.88 -13.26 10.65
C PRO A 8 -14.21 -13.97 11.85
N GLY A 9 -13.92 -13.23 12.93
CA GLY A 9 -13.12 -13.72 14.05
C GLY A 9 -13.90 -13.98 15.35
N GLN A 10 -14.99 -13.28 15.64
CA GLN A 10 -15.60 -13.39 16.98
C GLN A 10 -16.68 -14.46 17.08
N GLN A 11 -17.50 -14.65 16.03
CA GLN A 11 -18.55 -15.66 16.02
C GLN A 11 -17.98 -17.09 15.97
N SER A 12 -16.88 -17.28 15.22
CA SER A 12 -16.23 -18.59 15.05
C SER A 12 -15.64 -19.14 16.35
N HIS A 13 -15.26 -18.27 17.29
CA HIS A 13 -14.63 -18.66 18.56
C HIS A 13 -15.57 -18.56 19.76
N TYR A 14 -16.87 -18.29 19.57
CA TYR A 14 -17.81 -18.12 20.69
C TYR A 14 -17.87 -19.37 21.56
N PHE A 15 -18.09 -20.55 20.96
CA PHE A 15 -18.16 -21.80 21.73
C PHE A 15 -16.82 -22.17 22.34
N SER A 16 -15.71 -22.02 21.61
CA SER A 16 -14.36 -22.30 22.13
C SER A 16 -14.00 -21.49 23.38
N ASN A 17 -14.60 -20.31 23.57
CA ASN A 17 -14.29 -19.42 24.67
C ASN A 17 -15.29 -19.50 25.84
N ASN A 18 -16.49 -20.04 25.62
CA ASN A 18 -17.59 -20.01 26.59
C ASN A 18 -18.10 -21.40 27.00
N ASP A 19 -17.64 -22.46 26.33
CA ASP A 19 -17.97 -23.84 26.68
C ASP A 19 -16.94 -24.41 27.66
N THR A 20 -17.22 -24.25 28.95
CA THR A 20 -16.37 -24.73 30.06
C THR A 20 -16.79 -26.13 30.54
N GLY A 21 -17.78 -26.77 29.91
CA GLY A 21 -18.33 -28.07 30.34
C GLY A 21 -19.27 -28.01 31.56
N ASP A 22 -19.11 -27.00 32.43
CA ASP A 22 -19.93 -26.83 33.64
C ASP A 22 -21.26 -26.10 33.41
N ILE A 23 -21.44 -25.48 32.23
CA ILE A 23 -22.58 -24.62 31.91
C ILE A 23 -23.59 -25.39 31.06
N ASN A 24 -24.89 -25.28 31.42
CA ASN A 24 -25.96 -25.94 30.65
C ASN A 24 -25.91 -25.52 29.15
N PRO A 25 -25.81 -26.48 28.21
CA PRO A 25 -25.73 -26.20 26.77
C PRO A 25 -26.86 -25.30 26.24
N THR A 26 -28.04 -25.37 26.86
CA THR A 26 -29.21 -24.55 26.49
C THR A 26 -28.95 -23.06 26.75
N ILE A 27 -28.25 -22.74 27.84
CA ILE A 27 -27.89 -21.37 28.23
C ILE A 27 -26.83 -20.83 27.26
N ILE A 28 -25.80 -21.64 26.95
CA ILE A 28 -24.77 -21.28 25.97
C ILE A 28 -25.40 -20.99 24.62
N TRP A 29 -26.33 -21.83 24.17
CA TRP A 29 -27.05 -21.63 22.91
C TRP A 29 -27.94 -20.37 22.93
N ALA A 30 -28.66 -20.11 24.01
CA ALA A 30 -29.47 -18.91 24.18
C ALA A 30 -28.61 -17.64 24.13
N ALA A 31 -27.48 -17.63 24.86
CA ALA A 31 -26.53 -16.53 24.88
C ALA A 31 -25.90 -16.30 23.49
N HIS A 32 -25.50 -17.36 22.79
CA HIS A 32 -24.99 -17.28 21.42
C HIS A 32 -26.00 -16.61 20.47
N LYS A 33 -27.27 -17.02 20.52
CA LYS A 33 -28.34 -16.41 19.72
C LYS A 33 -28.50 -14.92 20.02
N SER A 34 -28.40 -14.51 21.28
CA SER A 34 -28.45 -13.11 21.68
C SER A 34 -27.29 -12.30 21.09
N VAL A 35 -26.08 -12.86 21.09
CA VAL A 35 -24.90 -12.25 20.42
C VAL A 35 -25.13 -12.09 18.92
N LEU A 36 -25.61 -13.14 18.23
CA LEU A 36 -25.92 -13.09 16.80
C LEU A 36 -26.99 -12.04 16.49
N ARG A 37 -28.06 -11.96 17.28
CA ARG A 37 -29.09 -10.92 17.15
C ARG A 37 -28.49 -9.52 17.26
N GLY A 38 -27.60 -9.29 18.23
CA GLY A 38 -26.88 -8.02 18.37
C GLY A 38 -26.09 -7.65 17.11
N HIS A 39 -25.40 -8.61 16.50
CA HIS A 39 -24.70 -8.41 15.22
C HIS A 39 -25.64 -8.05 14.08
N PHE A 40 -26.78 -8.75 13.95
CA PHE A 40 -27.77 -8.44 12.92
C PHE A 40 -28.40 -7.06 13.09
N ILE A 41 -28.76 -6.69 14.32
CA ILE A 41 -29.29 -5.35 14.63
C ILE A 41 -28.25 -4.28 14.28
N ARG A 42 -26.98 -4.48 14.64
CA ARG A 42 -25.88 -3.57 14.28
C ARG A 42 -25.70 -3.45 12.76
N ALA A 43 -25.73 -4.55 12.03
CA ALA A 43 -25.62 -4.53 10.57
C ALA A 43 -26.83 -3.84 9.91
N ALA A 44 -28.04 -4.10 10.38
CA ALA A 44 -29.26 -3.47 9.89
C ALA A 44 -29.27 -1.96 10.14
N THR A 45 -28.89 -1.53 11.35
CA THR A 45 -28.78 -0.10 11.69
C THR A 45 -27.70 0.60 10.87
N HIS A 46 -26.53 -0.02 10.71
CA HIS A 46 -25.46 0.52 9.86
C HIS A 46 -25.92 0.66 8.40
N THR A 47 -26.52 -0.37 7.81
CA THR A 47 -27.00 -0.33 6.42
C THR A 47 -28.10 0.72 6.21
N LYS A 48 -29.02 0.86 7.17
CA LYS A 48 -30.05 1.91 7.17
C LYS A 48 -29.41 3.31 7.16
N LYS A 49 -28.51 3.60 8.11
CA LYS A 49 -27.82 4.91 8.19
C LYS A 49 -26.95 5.19 6.97
N ALA A 50 -26.25 4.19 6.44
CA ALA A 50 -25.45 4.33 5.22
C ALA A 50 -26.30 4.64 3.98
N LYS A 51 -27.49 4.05 3.86
CA LYS A 51 -28.45 4.38 2.80
C LYS A 51 -28.94 5.83 2.93
N THR A 52 -29.32 6.26 4.14
CA THR A 52 -29.71 7.65 4.39
C THR A 52 -28.59 8.61 4.02
N LEU A 53 -27.33 8.28 4.39
CA LEU A 53 -26.17 9.12 4.09
C LEU A 53 -25.96 9.31 2.59
N ARG A 54 -26.13 8.25 1.80
CA ARG A 54 -26.02 8.35 0.33
C ARG A 54 -27.12 9.23 -0.26
N ARG A 55 -28.34 9.15 0.27
CA ARG A 55 -29.47 9.96 -0.18
C ARG A 55 -29.25 11.43 0.15
N THR A 56 -28.86 11.76 1.38
CA THR A 56 -28.59 13.14 1.81
C THR A 56 -27.38 13.73 1.10
N ASP A 57 -26.31 12.94 0.88
CA ASP A 57 -25.13 13.35 0.11
C ASP A 57 -25.48 13.67 -1.35
N HIS A 58 -26.36 12.88 -1.98
CA HIS A 58 -26.85 13.18 -3.32
C HIS A 58 -27.71 14.45 -3.36
N GLN A 59 -28.64 14.62 -2.41
CA GLN A 59 -29.46 15.83 -2.31
C GLN A 59 -28.63 17.10 -2.07
N HIS A 60 -27.57 16.99 -1.26
CA HIS A 60 -26.65 18.11 -0.99
C HIS A 60 -25.82 18.49 -2.22
N LYS A 61 -25.40 17.52 -3.04
CA LYS A 61 -24.67 17.78 -4.30
C LYS A 61 -25.48 18.62 -5.31
N HIS A 62 -26.79 18.39 -5.39
CA HIS A 62 -27.66 19.12 -6.30
C HIS A 62 -28.20 20.44 -5.73
N ASN A 63 -28.35 20.53 -4.41
CA ASN A 63 -28.78 21.74 -3.73
C ASN A 63 -27.98 21.91 -2.41
N PRO A 64 -26.82 22.58 -2.48
CA PRO A 64 -25.96 22.77 -1.33
C PRO A 64 -26.58 23.84 -0.40
N THR A 65 -27.03 23.38 0.76
CA THR A 65 -27.55 24.24 1.84
C THR A 65 -26.74 24.00 3.11
N THR A 66 -26.51 25.04 3.91
CA THR A 66 -25.79 24.96 5.20
C THR A 66 -26.46 23.98 6.17
N ALA A 67 -27.80 24.02 6.28
CA ALA A 67 -28.56 23.08 7.11
C ALA A 67 -28.31 21.61 6.73
N LYS A 68 -28.34 21.29 5.43
CA LYS A 68 -28.05 19.94 4.92
C LYS A 68 -26.60 19.52 5.16
N LEU A 69 -25.66 20.46 5.12
CA LEU A 69 -24.26 20.18 5.42
C LEU A 69 -24.10 19.70 6.87
N TYR A 70 -24.72 20.40 7.83
CA TYR A 70 -24.71 19.98 9.24
C TYR A 70 -25.35 18.61 9.46
N GLU A 71 -26.53 18.37 8.85
CA GLU A 71 -27.19 17.06 8.89
C GLU A 71 -26.27 15.95 8.36
N LEU A 72 -25.61 16.22 7.23
CA LEU A 72 -24.72 15.27 6.58
C LEU A 72 -23.47 15.00 7.43
N GLN A 73 -22.88 16.02 8.06
CA GLN A 73 -21.78 15.84 9.01
C GLN A 73 -22.19 14.99 10.22
N ALA A 74 -23.36 15.28 10.82
CA ALA A 74 -23.90 14.50 11.94
C ALA A 74 -24.14 13.04 11.53
N LEU A 75 -24.67 12.80 10.34
CA LEU A 75 -24.92 11.45 9.83
C LEU A 75 -23.61 10.70 9.52
N ARG A 76 -22.59 11.38 8.96
CA ARG A 76 -21.24 10.82 8.80
C ARG A 76 -20.64 10.44 10.16
N HIS A 77 -20.76 11.29 11.17
CA HIS A 77 -20.33 10.99 12.53
C HIS A 77 -21.03 9.75 13.08
N SER A 78 -22.35 9.70 12.99
CA SER A 78 -23.15 8.58 13.48
C SER A 78 -22.83 7.24 12.80
N VAL A 79 -22.52 7.25 11.50
CA VAL A 79 -22.06 6.05 10.78
C VAL A 79 -20.65 5.64 11.21
N ARG A 80 -19.75 6.61 11.43
CA ARG A 80 -18.40 6.33 11.94
C ARG A 80 -18.45 5.72 13.34
N GLU A 81 -19.24 6.27 14.25
CA GLU A 81 -19.44 5.74 15.60
C GLU A 81 -19.82 4.26 15.61
N LEU A 82 -20.76 3.86 14.74
CA LEU A 82 -21.15 2.46 14.59
C LEU A 82 -20.02 1.53 14.10
N SER A 83 -18.95 2.07 13.53
CA SER A 83 -17.79 1.31 13.05
C SER A 83 -16.54 1.45 13.93
N VAL A 84 -16.53 2.32 14.94
CA VAL A 84 -15.38 2.53 15.86
C VAL A 84 -14.94 1.21 16.51
N ALA A 85 -15.88 0.41 17.03
CA ALA A 85 -15.55 -0.86 17.65
C ALA A 85 -14.87 -1.85 16.67
N ASP A 86 -15.29 -1.86 15.40
CA ASP A 86 -14.70 -2.75 14.40
C ASP A 86 -13.29 -2.28 14.01
N VAL A 87 -13.09 -0.96 13.93
CA VAL A 87 -11.77 -0.36 13.70
C VAL A 87 -10.84 -0.69 14.85
N ALA A 88 -11.28 -0.53 16.09
CA ALA A 88 -10.50 -0.89 17.28
C ALA A 88 -10.10 -2.38 17.27
N HIS A 89 -11.04 -3.29 16.97
CA HIS A 89 -10.74 -4.71 16.82
C HIS A 89 -9.77 -5.00 15.68
N SER A 90 -9.90 -4.31 14.54
CA SER A 90 -8.97 -4.44 13.41
C SER A 90 -7.56 -4.02 13.79
N ILE A 91 -7.41 -2.91 14.54
CA ILE A 91 -6.13 -2.43 15.07
C ILE A 91 -5.52 -3.45 16.04
N LEU A 92 -6.31 -3.98 16.98
CA LEU A 92 -5.83 -5.01 17.91
C LEU A 92 -5.40 -6.28 17.18
N ARG A 93 -6.15 -6.69 16.15
CA ARG A 93 -5.81 -7.84 15.32
C ARG A 93 -4.52 -7.60 14.53
N SER A 94 -4.35 -6.43 13.93
CA SER A 94 -3.14 -6.10 13.18
C SER A 94 -1.91 -6.08 14.10
N ARG A 95 -2.03 -5.49 15.29
CA ARG A 95 -0.99 -5.54 16.34
C ARG A 95 -0.64 -6.97 16.73
N ARG A 96 -1.63 -7.82 17.00
CA ARG A 96 -1.41 -9.24 17.31
C ARG A 96 -0.68 -9.98 16.19
N LEU A 97 -1.06 -9.72 14.93
CA LEU A 97 -0.41 -10.33 13.77
C LEU A 97 1.02 -9.80 13.56
N PHE A 98 1.27 -8.52 13.85
CA PHE A 98 2.60 -7.94 13.84
C PHE A 98 3.50 -8.64 14.86
N TYR A 99 3.08 -8.76 16.11
CA TYR A 99 3.85 -9.46 17.15
C TYR A 99 4.12 -10.93 16.81
N LYS A 100 3.12 -11.66 16.28
CA LYS A 100 3.33 -13.05 15.83
C LYS A 100 4.39 -13.19 14.74
N LYS A 101 4.60 -12.14 13.93
CA LYS A 101 5.58 -12.11 12.84
C LYS A 101 6.82 -11.29 13.19
N ALA A 102 6.90 -10.75 14.41
CA ALA A 102 7.98 -9.86 14.82
C ALA A 102 9.33 -10.57 14.78
N ASN A 103 9.37 -11.85 15.15
CA ASN A 103 10.57 -12.68 15.08
C ASN A 103 10.97 -13.06 13.64
N LYS A 104 10.29 -12.54 12.61
CA LYS A 104 10.57 -12.78 11.19
C LYS A 104 10.75 -11.45 10.43
N MET A 105 11.54 -10.53 11.01
CA MET A 105 11.86 -9.24 10.38
C MET A 105 12.46 -9.43 8.98
N ASP A 106 13.34 -10.41 8.80
CA ASP A 106 13.95 -10.72 7.49
C ASP A 106 12.90 -11.12 6.46
N THR A 107 11.86 -11.85 6.88
CA THR A 107 10.75 -12.24 5.98
C THR A 107 9.87 -11.05 5.62
N LEU A 108 9.62 -10.14 6.57
CA LEU A 108 8.87 -8.91 6.31
C LEU A 108 9.64 -8.00 5.35
N LEU A 109 10.95 -7.82 5.60
CA LEU A 109 11.86 -7.06 4.74
C LEU A 109 11.94 -7.67 3.33
N ALA A 110 12.13 -8.98 3.21
CA ALA A 110 12.15 -9.66 1.92
C ALA A 110 10.80 -9.53 1.17
N ARG A 111 9.68 -9.45 1.89
CA ARG A 111 8.35 -9.24 1.30
C ARG A 111 8.11 -7.81 0.84
N THR A 112 8.71 -6.81 1.50
CA THR A 112 8.61 -5.40 1.09
C THR A 112 9.60 -5.04 -0.01
N LEU A 113 10.79 -5.66 -0.03
CA LEU A 113 11.82 -5.45 -1.04
C LEU A 113 11.48 -6.12 -2.37
N ARG A 114 10.91 -7.33 -2.37
CA ARG A 114 10.56 -8.06 -3.62
C ARG A 114 9.76 -7.23 -4.62
N PRO A 115 8.60 -6.63 -4.26
CA PRO A 115 7.86 -5.79 -5.19
C PRO A 115 8.64 -4.56 -5.67
N ARG A 116 9.53 -4.00 -4.84
CA ARG A 116 10.37 -2.86 -5.20
C ARG A 116 11.52 -3.23 -6.15
N GLN A 117 11.98 -4.47 -6.10
CA GLN A 117 12.98 -5.00 -7.03
C GLN A 117 12.29 -5.41 -8.35
N GLU A 118 11.14 -6.07 -8.26
CA GLU A 118 10.31 -6.47 -9.41
C GLU A 118 9.72 -5.28 -10.16
N SER A 119 9.51 -4.12 -9.51
CA SER A 119 9.03 -2.89 -10.16
C SER A 119 10.14 -2.05 -10.82
N LYS A 120 11.41 -2.46 -10.72
CA LYS A 120 12.57 -1.74 -11.26
C LYS A 120 13.20 -2.30 -12.55
N PRO A 121 12.53 -3.06 -13.44
CA PRO A 121 13.14 -3.34 -14.73
C PRO A 121 13.09 -2.09 -15.60
N ILE A 122 14.22 -1.71 -16.18
CA ILE A 122 14.24 -0.85 -17.38
C ILE A 122 13.76 -1.76 -18.52
N THR A 123 12.45 -1.83 -18.71
CA THR A 123 11.84 -2.76 -19.68
C THR A 123 11.96 -2.27 -21.11
N THR A 124 12.14 -0.98 -21.33
CA THR A 124 12.27 -0.39 -22.67
C THR A 124 13.12 0.87 -22.63
N LEU A 125 14.03 1.01 -23.58
CA LEU A 125 14.89 2.18 -23.76
C LEU A 125 14.73 2.70 -25.18
N ARG A 126 14.91 4.00 -25.41
CA ARG A 126 14.84 4.60 -26.75
C ARG A 126 16.25 4.98 -27.22
N ASN A 127 16.69 4.42 -28.35
CA ASN A 127 18.02 4.71 -28.90
C ASN A 127 18.07 6.11 -29.55
N SER A 128 19.27 6.60 -29.89
CA SER A 128 19.54 7.85 -30.63
C SER A 128 18.74 7.98 -31.93
N SER A 129 18.47 6.86 -32.61
CA SER A 129 17.60 6.79 -33.80
C SER A 129 16.10 6.79 -33.49
N ASN A 130 15.70 7.10 -32.25
CA ASN A 130 14.31 7.12 -31.77
C ASN A 130 13.56 5.77 -31.78
N VAL A 131 14.25 4.65 -31.99
CA VAL A 131 13.67 3.31 -31.94
C VAL A 131 13.59 2.81 -30.49
N VAL A 132 12.47 2.20 -30.12
CA VAL A 132 12.27 1.58 -28.80
C VAL A 132 12.88 0.18 -28.80
N VAL A 133 13.75 -0.07 -27.84
CA VAL A 133 14.59 -1.24 -27.68
C VAL A 133 14.27 -1.93 -26.36
N ASN A 134 14.13 -3.26 -26.39
CA ASN A 134 13.78 -4.11 -25.23
C ASN A 134 14.78 -5.27 -25.04
N THR A 135 15.65 -5.54 -26.01
CA THR A 135 16.63 -6.63 -25.90
C THR A 135 17.83 -6.21 -25.04
N PRO A 136 18.34 -7.06 -24.13
CA PRO A 136 19.52 -6.73 -23.30
C PRO A 136 20.77 -6.32 -24.09
N ARG A 137 20.98 -6.94 -25.26
CA ARG A 137 22.09 -6.62 -26.16
C ARG A 137 21.97 -5.20 -26.71
N ASP A 138 20.79 -4.89 -27.20
CA ASP A 138 20.50 -3.62 -27.86
C ASP A 138 20.42 -2.47 -26.82
N THR A 139 19.97 -2.74 -25.59
CA THR A 139 20.02 -1.76 -24.48
C THR A 139 21.46 -1.43 -24.11
N ASN A 140 22.34 -2.43 -24.01
CA ASN A 140 23.76 -2.20 -23.75
C ASN A 140 24.39 -1.38 -24.87
N LEU A 141 24.07 -1.72 -26.13
CA LEU A 141 24.58 -1.00 -27.29
C LEU A 141 24.13 0.47 -27.29
N ALA A 142 22.86 0.74 -27.02
CA ALA A 142 22.34 2.11 -26.90
C ALA A 142 23.02 2.91 -25.77
N PHE A 143 23.30 2.28 -24.61
CA PHE A 143 24.09 2.93 -23.56
C PHE A 143 25.52 3.24 -24.02
N THR A 144 26.19 2.28 -24.68
CA THR A 144 27.55 2.49 -25.18
C THR A 144 27.62 3.61 -26.21
N GLU A 145 26.66 3.68 -27.14
CA GLU A 145 26.59 4.74 -28.14
C GLU A 145 26.35 6.12 -27.51
N TYR A 146 25.43 6.20 -26.55
CA TYR A 146 25.14 7.44 -25.83
C TYR A 146 26.36 7.98 -25.09
N TYR A 147 26.99 7.15 -24.26
CA TYR A 147 28.16 7.58 -23.49
C TYR A 147 29.38 7.84 -24.38
N ARG A 148 29.56 7.07 -25.45
CA ARG A 148 30.59 7.34 -26.45
C ARG A 148 30.41 8.73 -27.05
N GLY A 149 29.21 9.09 -27.50
CA GLY A 149 28.93 10.42 -28.00
C GLY A 149 29.16 11.52 -26.94
N LEU A 150 28.75 11.27 -25.70
CA LEU A 150 28.94 12.21 -24.59
C LEU A 150 30.42 12.52 -24.31
N TYR A 151 31.28 11.51 -24.40
CA TYR A 151 32.72 11.63 -24.11
C TYR A 151 33.58 11.94 -25.34
N ASP A 152 33.07 11.74 -26.56
CA ASP A 152 33.74 12.12 -27.82
C ASP A 152 33.66 13.64 -28.09
N HIS A 153 32.88 14.40 -27.30
CA HIS A 153 32.80 15.86 -27.41
C HIS A 153 34.11 16.55 -26.98
N THR A 154 34.84 17.12 -27.94
CA THR A 154 36.01 17.96 -27.65
C THR A 154 35.58 19.38 -27.25
N PRO A 155 36.17 19.98 -26.20
CA PRO A 155 35.94 21.38 -25.83
C PRO A 155 36.32 22.33 -26.97
N ARG A 156 35.57 23.42 -27.12
CA ARG A 156 35.76 24.42 -28.19
C ARG A 156 37.05 25.23 -28.04
N ASP A 157 37.63 25.27 -26.84
CA ASP A 157 38.84 26.02 -26.49
C ASP A 157 40.00 25.05 -26.17
N GLU A 158 41.08 25.13 -26.93
CA GLU A 158 42.25 24.22 -26.83
C GLU A 158 42.96 24.31 -25.47
N LEU A 159 42.99 25.50 -24.86
CA LEU A 159 43.67 25.73 -23.59
C LEU A 159 42.92 25.11 -22.40
N ALA A 160 41.58 25.20 -22.43
CA ALA A 160 40.71 24.57 -21.44
C ALA A 160 40.73 23.04 -21.57
N HIS A 161 40.85 22.52 -22.80
CA HIS A 161 40.96 21.08 -23.04
C HIS A 161 42.23 20.47 -22.44
N ALA A 162 43.38 21.13 -22.60
CA ALA A 162 44.65 20.68 -22.02
C ALA A 162 44.60 20.64 -20.48
N GLN A 163 44.00 21.65 -19.84
CA GLN A 163 43.83 21.70 -18.38
C GLN A 163 42.87 20.61 -17.88
N LEU A 164 41.79 20.35 -18.62
CA LEU A 164 40.82 19.31 -18.29
C LEU A 164 41.46 17.91 -18.39
N LEU A 165 42.25 17.66 -19.42
CA LEU A 165 42.99 16.40 -19.58
C LEU A 165 43.95 16.15 -18.42
N THR A 166 44.72 17.15 -17.98
CA THR A 166 45.61 17.02 -16.81
C THR A 166 44.84 16.71 -15.52
N CYS A 167 43.70 17.38 -15.30
CA CYS A 167 42.86 17.12 -14.12
C CYS A 167 42.24 15.72 -14.15
N ILE A 168 41.82 15.23 -15.32
CA ILE A 168 41.28 13.88 -15.46
C ILE A 168 42.37 12.84 -15.20
N THR A 169 43.58 13.01 -15.74
CA THR A 169 44.66 12.05 -15.54
C THR A 169 45.09 11.96 -14.08
N ASP A 170 45.14 13.08 -13.37
CA ASP A 170 45.46 13.11 -11.94
C ASP A 170 44.36 12.44 -11.10
N PHE A 171 43.10 12.67 -11.45
CA PHE A 171 41.96 12.01 -10.80
C PHE A 171 41.98 10.50 -11.01
N LEU A 172 42.18 10.05 -12.26
CA LEU A 172 42.22 8.61 -12.58
C LEU A 172 43.38 7.89 -11.92
N ALA A 173 44.52 8.55 -11.73
CA ALA A 173 45.66 8.00 -10.99
C ALA A 173 45.37 7.76 -9.50
N HIS A 174 44.40 8.45 -8.92
CA HIS A 174 44.00 8.33 -7.51
C HIS A 174 42.76 7.46 -7.30
N THR A 175 42.15 6.92 -8.36
CA THR A 175 41.01 6.01 -8.26
C THR A 175 41.44 4.55 -8.39
N ASP A 176 41.10 3.74 -7.39
CA ASP A 176 41.30 2.28 -7.40
C ASP A 176 40.28 1.60 -8.33
N LEU A 177 40.52 1.66 -9.63
CA LEU A 177 39.67 0.99 -10.63
C LEU A 177 40.04 -0.50 -10.75
N PRO A 178 39.06 -1.42 -10.74
CA PRO A 178 39.32 -2.84 -10.95
C PRO A 178 39.87 -3.06 -12.37
N LYS A 179 41.00 -3.76 -12.47
CA LYS A 179 41.61 -4.13 -13.76
C LYS A 179 40.66 -5.07 -14.51
N ILE A 180 40.25 -4.67 -15.71
CA ILE A 180 39.53 -5.52 -16.65
C ILE A 180 40.60 -6.47 -17.22
N ALA A 181 40.54 -7.74 -16.84
CA ALA A 181 41.38 -8.81 -17.38
C ALA A 181 40.86 -9.29 -18.74
#